data_AF-A0A7D4BIE7-F1
#
_entry.id   AF-A0A7D4BIE7-F1
#
_cell.length_a   1.000
_cell.length_b   1.000
_cell.length_c   1.000
_cell.angle_alpha   90.00
_cell.angle_beta   90.00
_cell.angle_gamma   90.00
#
_symmetry.space_group_name_H-M   'P 1'
#
loop_
_entity.id
_entity.type
_entity.pdbx_description
1 polymer ?
#
loop_
_entity_poly.entity_id
_entity_poly.type
_entity_poly.pdbx_seq_one_letter_code
_entity_poly.pdbx_strand_id
1 'polypeptide(L)'
;MPHRQESTRHKESTTQYLSSFGWMLMLTAVAFLFVGTGYFPTRFTLIAILILAVIQGLFQFITFMHLDRRHQLVILFLISGLGLSVIFALGIWLM
;
A
#
# COMPACT_ATOMS: atom_id res chain seq x y z
N MET A 1 19.66 -18.49 39.61
CA MET A 1 20.56 -18.06 38.51
C MET A 1 19.76 -17.16 37.59
N PRO A 2 20.10 -15.87 37.39
CA PRO A 2 19.33 -15.01 36.50
C PRO A 2 19.85 -15.19 35.06
N HIS A 3 19.00 -15.71 34.19
CA HIS A 3 19.27 -15.75 32.75
C HIS A 3 19.10 -14.34 32.17
N ARG A 4 20.22 -13.60 32.11
CA ARG A 4 20.41 -12.52 31.12
C ARG A 4 20.38 -13.17 29.74
N GLN A 5 19.49 -12.71 28.87
CA GLN A 5 19.71 -12.45 27.43
C GLN A 5 18.37 -12.41 26.70
N GLU A 6 17.68 -11.27 26.74
CA GLU A 6 16.54 -11.06 25.83
C GLU A 6 16.36 -9.56 25.53
N SER A 7 17.12 -9.01 24.56
CA SER A 7 16.69 -7.74 23.92
C SER A 7 17.29 -7.43 22.55
N THR A 8 18.00 -8.34 21.88
CA THR A 8 18.63 -8.02 20.57
C THR A 8 17.89 -8.53 19.34
N ARG A 9 16.85 -9.36 19.48
CA ARG A 9 16.10 -9.94 18.34
C ARG A 9 15.02 -9.04 17.72
N HIS A 10 14.77 -7.85 18.25
CA HIS A 10 13.67 -7.00 17.79
C HIS A 10 14.03 -5.94 16.75
N LYS A 11 15.30 -5.76 16.40
CA LYS A 11 15.73 -4.67 15.48
C LYS A 11 15.83 -5.06 14.01
N GLU A 12 15.91 -6.35 13.68
CA GLU A 12 16.07 -6.78 12.28
C GLU A 12 14.78 -6.64 11.45
N SER A 13 13.61 -6.63 12.09
CA SER A 13 12.35 -6.49 11.36
C SER A 13 12.14 -5.06 10.84
N THR A 14 12.41 -4.03 11.65
CA THR A 14 12.11 -2.62 11.32
C THR A 14 12.91 -2.09 10.13
N THR A 15 14.18 -2.49 9.97
CA THR A 15 15.02 -2.06 8.84
C THR A 15 14.55 -2.65 7.51
N GLN A 16 14.01 -3.87 7.51
CA GLN A 16 13.46 -4.50 6.31
C GLN A 16 12.14 -3.83 5.85
N TYR A 17 11.30 -3.40 6.81
CA TYR A 17 10.11 -2.60 6.51
C TYR A 17 10.48 -1.23 5.93
N LEU A 18 11.53 -0.58 6.44
CA LEU A 18 11.99 0.73 5.95
C LEU A 18 12.51 0.66 4.51
N SER A 19 13.18 -0.43 4.14
CA SER A 19 13.61 -0.67 2.75
C SER A 19 12.42 -0.84 1.80
N SER A 20 11.40 -1.61 2.21
CA SER A 20 10.18 -1.80 1.41
C SER A 20 9.39 -0.49 1.28
N PHE A 21 9.33 0.31 2.34
CA PHE A 21 8.73 1.64 2.30
C PHE A 21 9.46 2.59 1.34
N GLY A 22 10.79 2.55 1.31
CA GLY A 22 11.60 3.30 0.35
C GLY A 22 11.26 2.95 -1.10
N TRP A 23 11.04 1.67 -1.40
CA TRP A 23 10.61 1.23 -2.74
C TRP A 23 9.25 1.79 -3.15
N MET A 24 8.29 1.80 -2.23
CA MET A 24 6.97 2.39 -2.48
C MET A 24 7.06 3.89 -2.76
N LEU A 25 7.87 4.60 -1.97
CA LEU A 25 8.09 6.04 -2.14
C LEU A 25 8.69 6.34 -3.52
N MET A 26 9.67 5.54 -3.95
CA MET A 26 10.29 5.67 -5.28
C MET A 26 9.27 5.47 -6.40
N LEU A 27 8.49 4.39 -6.37
CA LEU A 27 7.46 4.12 -7.36
C LEU A 27 6.38 5.22 -7.39
N THR A 28 6.07 5.81 -6.24
CA THR A 28 5.10 6.93 -6.15
C THR A 28 5.69 8.20 -6.78
N ALA A 29 6.96 8.51 -6.50
CA ALA A 29 7.66 9.64 -7.10
C ALA A 29 7.72 9.51 -8.64
N VAL A 30 7.94 8.30 -9.17
CA VAL A 30 7.88 8.02 -10.61
C VAL A 30 6.49 8.32 -11.17
N ALA A 31 5.41 7.91 -10.48
CA ALA A 31 4.05 8.23 -10.91
C ALA A 31 3.82 9.76 -10.94
N PHE A 32 4.26 10.50 -9.92
CA PHE A 32 4.15 11.96 -9.92
C PHE A 32 4.93 12.63 -11.05
N LEU A 33 6.15 12.18 -11.35
CA LEU A 33 6.94 12.68 -12.47
C LEU A 33 6.26 12.39 -13.82
N PHE A 34 5.68 11.20 -13.95
CA PHE A 34 4.95 10.78 -15.14
C PHE A 34 3.74 11.67 -15.43
N VAL A 35 3.03 12.11 -14.38
CA VAL A 35 1.91 13.05 -14.51
C VAL A 35 2.37 14.49 -14.69
N GLY A 36 3.36 14.91 -13.91
CA GLY A 36 3.81 16.31 -13.86
C GLY A 36 4.49 16.79 -15.15
N THR A 37 5.06 15.89 -15.94
CA THR A 37 5.63 16.22 -17.26
C THR A 37 4.57 16.46 -18.33
N GLY A 38 3.32 15.99 -18.14
CA GLY A 38 2.22 16.22 -19.08
C GLY A 38 2.45 15.66 -20.49
N TYR A 39 3.43 14.77 -20.68
CA TYR A 39 3.89 14.32 -21.99
C TYR A 39 2.85 13.46 -22.72
N PHE A 40 1.94 12.82 -21.98
CA PHE A 40 0.91 11.92 -22.51
C PHE A 40 -0.49 12.54 -22.45
N PRO A 41 -1.40 12.13 -23.37
CA PRO A 41 -2.80 12.55 -23.33
C PRO A 41 -3.45 12.24 -21.98
N THR A 42 -4.25 13.16 -21.46
CA THR A 42 -4.87 13.07 -20.13
C THR A 42 -5.58 11.73 -19.86
N ARG A 43 -6.26 11.18 -20.88
CA ARG A 43 -6.94 9.88 -20.77
C ARG A 43 -5.97 8.72 -20.56
N PHE A 44 -4.83 8.72 -21.24
CA PHE A 44 -3.82 7.68 -21.09
C PHE A 44 -3.11 7.79 -19.74
N THR A 45 -2.77 9.02 -19.36
CA THR A 45 -2.17 9.34 -18.05
C THR A 45 -3.06 8.87 -16.91
N LEU A 46 -4.37 9.14 -16.96
CA LEU A 46 -5.34 8.67 -15.96
C LEU A 46 -5.34 7.15 -15.79
N ILE A 47 -5.42 6.40 -16.88
CA ILE A 47 -5.43 4.93 -16.84
C ILE A 47 -4.11 4.39 -16.28
N ALA A 48 -2.97 4.96 -16.71
CA ALA A 48 -1.66 4.56 -16.23
C ALA A 48 -1.51 4.77 -14.72
N ILE A 49 -1.89 5.96 -14.20
CA ILE A 49 -1.83 6.25 -12.76
C ILE A 49 -2.77 5.33 -11.99
N LEU A 50 -3.97 5.04 -12.50
CA LEU A 50 -4.93 4.19 -11.81
C LEU A 50 -4.38 2.77 -11.62
N ILE A 51 -3.74 2.21 -12.65
CA ILE A 51 -3.06 0.91 -12.56
C ILE A 51 -1.91 0.98 -11.54
N LEU A 52 -1.07 2.01 -11.60
CA LEU A 52 0.00 2.25 -10.64
C LEU A 52 -0.55 2.37 -9.20
N ALA A 53 -1.67 3.05 -9.00
CA ALA A 53 -2.31 3.22 -7.69
C ALA A 53 -2.81 1.89 -7.11
N VAL A 54 -3.40 1.01 -7.95
CA VAL A 54 -3.81 -0.33 -7.53
C VAL A 54 -2.60 -1.18 -7.14
N ILE A 55 -1.55 -1.18 -7.97
CA ILE A 55 -0.30 -1.90 -7.69
C ILE A 55 0.32 -1.40 -6.37
N GLN A 56 0.33 -0.08 -6.16
CA GLN A 56 0.82 0.53 -4.94
C GLN A 56 0.02 0.10 -3.71
N GLY A 57 -1.31 0.12 -3.78
CA GLY A 57 -2.17 -0.37 -2.69
C GLY A 57 -1.88 -1.84 -2.35
N LEU A 58 -1.61 -2.67 -3.36
CA LEU A 58 -1.30 -4.09 -3.16
C LEU A 58 0.09 -4.31 -2.54
N PHE A 59 1.10 -3.56 -2.96
CA PHE A 59 2.43 -3.58 -2.32
C PHE A 59 2.36 -3.14 -0.86
N GLN A 60 1.57 -2.10 -0.56
CA GLN A 60 1.30 -1.66 0.81
C GLN A 60 0.70 -2.78 1.63
N PHE A 61 -0.24 -3.51 1.03
CA PHE A 61 -0.90 -4.64 1.67
C PHE A 61 0.08 -5.77 1.98
N ILE A 62 0.89 -6.20 1.00
CA ILE A 62 1.87 -7.29 1.19
C ILE A 62 2.95 -6.91 2.21
N THR A 63 3.45 -5.67 2.16
CA THR A 63 4.52 -5.20 3.05
C THR A 63 4.04 -4.91 4.47
N PHE A 64 2.96 -4.14 4.65
CA PHE A 64 2.50 -3.77 6.00
C PHE A 64 1.63 -4.83 6.63
N MET A 65 0.80 -5.50 5.83
CA MET A 65 -0.06 -6.56 6.28
C MET A 65 0.57 -7.90 5.88
N HIS A 66 1.63 -8.27 6.60
CA HIS A 66 2.29 -9.56 6.52
C HIS A 66 1.24 -10.69 6.56
N LEU A 67 0.75 -11.08 5.37
CA LEU A 67 -0.48 -11.86 5.13
C LEU A 67 -0.43 -13.25 5.76
N ASP A 68 0.77 -13.65 6.19
CA ASP A 68 1.12 -14.96 6.69
C ASP A 68 0.73 -15.19 8.17
N ARG A 69 0.57 -14.15 9.01
CA ARG A 69 0.43 -14.36 10.48
C ARG A 69 -0.95 -14.20 11.08
N ARG A 70 -1.90 -13.48 10.46
CA ARG A 70 -3.29 -13.34 10.97
C ARG A 70 -4.31 -13.07 9.86
N HIS A 71 -5.01 -14.11 9.46
CA HIS A 71 -6.15 -14.06 8.52
C HIS A 71 -7.22 -13.01 8.88
N GLN A 72 -7.43 -12.73 10.17
CA GLN A 72 -8.45 -11.78 10.63
C GLN A 72 -8.22 -10.33 10.17
N LEU A 73 -6.97 -9.86 10.13
CA LEU A 73 -6.68 -8.47 9.74
C LEU A 73 -6.93 -8.28 8.25
N VAL A 74 -6.54 -9.27 7.44
CA VAL A 74 -6.74 -9.31 5.98
C VAL A 74 -8.22 -9.27 5.63
N ILE A 75 -9.02 -10.09 6.32
CA ILE A 75 -10.48 -10.13 6.14
C ILE A 75 -11.10 -8.79 6.52
N LEU A 76 -10.71 -8.20 7.64
CA LEU A 76 -11.23 -6.91 8.09
C LEU A 76 -10.95 -5.80 7.06
N PHE A 77 -9.76 -5.78 6.46
CA PHE A 77 -9.39 -4.78 5.45
C PHE A 77 -10.07 -5.01 4.10
N LEU A 78 -10.23 -6.26 3.66
CA LEU A 78 -10.99 -6.55 2.44
C LEU A 78 -12.46 -6.14 2.59
N ILE A 79 -13.06 -6.42 3.76
CA ILE A 79 -14.43 -6.00 4.09
C ILE A 79 -14.53 -4.47 4.17
N SER A 80 -13.57 -3.79 4.82
CA SER A 80 -13.59 -2.33 4.88
C SER A 80 -13.37 -1.71 3.51
N GLY A 81 -12.43 -2.23 2.70
CA GLY A 81 -12.19 -1.79 1.33
C GLY A 81 -13.42 -1.97 0.44
N LEU A 82 -14.11 -3.10 0.54
CA LEU A 82 -15.37 -3.34 -0.16
C LEU A 82 -16.47 -2.38 0.31
N GLY A 83 -16.60 -2.18 1.63
CA GLY A 83 -17.56 -1.24 2.21
C GLY A 83 -17.34 0.20 1.74
N LEU A 84 -16.09 0.68 1.79
CA LEU A 84 -15.73 2.01 1.27
C LEU A 84 -15.99 2.11 -0.23
N SER A 85 -15.63 1.08 -1.01
CA SER A 85 -15.87 1.08 -2.46
C SER A 85 -17.35 1.21 -2.79
N VAL A 86 -18.22 0.50 -2.07
CA VAL A 86 -19.68 0.60 -2.22
C VAL A 86 -20.18 2.00 -1.84
N ILE A 87 -19.72 2.56 -0.72
CA ILE A 87 -20.11 3.90 -0.28
C ILE A 87 -19.70 4.95 -1.32
N PHE A 88 -18.49 4.90 -1.85
CA PHE A 88 -18.05 5.82 -2.89
C PHE A 88 -18.82 5.65 -4.19
N ALA A 89 -19.07 4.40 -4.63
CA ALA A 89 -19.83 4.13 -5.84
C ALA A 89 -21.27 4.66 -5.73
N LEU A 90 -21.93 4.40 -4.59
CA LEU A 90 -23.27 4.93 -4.32
C LEU A 90 -23.27 6.45 -4.17
N GLY A 91 -22.24 7.03 -3.54
CA GLY A 91 -22.10 8.48 -3.40
C GLY A 91 -21.94 9.18 -4.75
N ILE A 92 -21.12 8.63 -5.64
CA ILE A 92 -20.97 9.13 -7.02
C ILE A 92 -22.26 8.93 -7.82
N TRP A 93 -23.00 7.85 -7.57
CA TRP A 93 -24.27 7.59 -8.25
C TRP A 93 -25.41 8.50 -7.76
N LEU A 94 -25.39 8.91 -6.50
CA LEU A 94 -26.43 9.72 -5.87
C LEU A 94 -26.24 11.24 -6.09
N MET A 95 -25.01 11.67 -6.40
CA MET A 95 -24.68 13.06 -6.79
C MET A 95 -24.89 13.29 -8.28
#